data_AF-A0A9L0JZZ5-F1
#
_entry.id   AF-A0A9L0JZZ5-F1
#
_cell.length_a   1.000
_cell.length_b   1.000
_cell.length_c   1.000
_cell.angle_alpha   90.00
_cell.angle_beta   90.00
_cell.angle_gamma   90.00
#
_symmetry.space_group_name_H-M   'P 1'
#
loop_
_entity.id
_entity.type
_entity.pdbx_description
1 polymer ?
#
loop_
_entity_poly.entity_id
_entity_poly.type
_entity_poly.pdbx_seq_one_letter_code
_entity_poly.pdbx_strand_id
1 'polypeptide(L)'
;MLSSRVHLLPTTVQLVRSLISTSSRSFMDLKALLSSLNDFASLSFAESWDNVGLLVEPSPPHTVNTLFLTNDLTEEVMEEALQKKADLILSYHPPIFRPMKRITWKTWKERLVIQALENRVGIYSPHTAYDAAPQGVNSWLAKGLGACTSRPIHPSKAASCLTEGTHRVEFSVSHTQDLGKVISAVKGIAGVSVTSFSVRTEDEDQTRISLNCTQQALMEVVAFLSQNTQLYQKTEIVSLEKSPRSKSWPCALVLGAESCRGRRPTFTSQVRCPITIFWMLLPRE
;
A
#
# COMPACT_ATOMS: atom_id res chain seq x y z
N MET A 1 64.04 21.34 -34.17
CA MET A 1 63.07 21.67 -33.10
C MET A 1 61.76 22.09 -33.76
N LEU A 2 60.80 21.16 -33.88
CA LEU A 2 59.51 21.38 -34.54
C LEU A 2 58.47 21.78 -33.48
N SER A 3 57.97 23.00 -33.58
CA SER A 3 56.91 23.56 -32.73
C SER A 3 55.56 23.15 -33.28
N SER A 4 54.77 22.39 -32.49
CA SER A 4 53.39 22.04 -32.82
C SER A 4 52.44 22.96 -32.06
N ARG A 5 51.69 23.79 -32.81
CA ARG A 5 50.59 24.62 -32.28
C ARG A 5 49.31 23.79 -32.25
N VAL A 6 48.67 23.70 -31.10
CA VAL A 6 47.33 23.13 -30.94
C VAL A 6 46.30 24.26 -31.04
N HIS A 7 45.37 24.16 -31.99
CA HIS A 7 44.22 25.06 -32.10
C HIS A 7 43.03 24.46 -31.35
N LEU A 8 42.52 25.18 -30.36
CA LEU A 8 41.25 24.85 -29.69
C LEU A 8 40.10 25.51 -30.45
N LEU A 9 39.15 24.70 -30.93
CA LEU A 9 37.89 25.16 -31.50
C LEU A 9 36.85 25.28 -30.37
N PRO A 10 36.13 26.41 -30.25
CA PRO A 10 35.10 26.56 -29.21
C PRO A 10 33.86 25.77 -29.60
N THR A 11 33.46 24.82 -28.74
CA THR A 11 32.21 24.07 -28.89
C THR A 11 31.07 24.91 -28.33
N THR A 12 30.20 25.42 -29.20
CA THR A 12 28.99 26.14 -28.80
C THR A 12 27.97 25.14 -28.24
N VAL A 13 27.78 25.14 -26.93
CA VAL A 13 26.72 24.35 -26.28
C VAL A 13 25.39 25.07 -26.49
N GLN A 14 24.55 24.59 -27.41
CA GLN A 14 23.16 25.02 -27.51
C GLN A 14 22.34 24.37 -26.40
N LEU A 15 21.92 25.19 -25.44
CA LEU A 15 20.98 24.79 -24.40
C LEU A 15 19.58 24.64 -25.03
N VAL A 16 19.21 23.41 -25.39
CA VAL A 16 17.83 23.09 -25.78
C VAL A 16 16.97 23.22 -24.52
N ARG A 17 16.17 24.29 -24.44
CA ARG A 17 15.12 24.40 -23.43
C ARG A 17 14.12 23.28 -23.69
N SER A 18 14.20 22.23 -22.87
CA SER A 18 13.17 21.20 -22.78
C SER A 18 11.83 21.88 -22.54
N LEU A 19 10.92 21.71 -23.49
CA LEU A 19 9.52 22.05 -23.31
C LEU A 19 9.01 21.13 -22.20
N ILE A 20 8.88 21.68 -20.99
CA ILE A 20 8.29 21.00 -19.85
C ILE A 20 6.86 20.63 -20.27
N SER A 21 6.69 19.38 -20.66
CA SER A 21 5.39 18.76 -20.88
C SER A 21 4.60 18.93 -19.59
N THR A 22 3.45 19.61 -19.68
CA THR A 22 2.53 19.77 -18.56
C THR A 22 1.99 18.40 -18.17
N SER A 23 2.57 17.83 -17.11
CA SER A 23 2.15 16.58 -16.46
C SER A 23 0.63 16.54 -16.30
N SER A 24 -0.05 15.60 -16.96
CA SER A 24 -1.47 15.35 -16.66
C SER A 24 -1.56 14.68 -15.29
N ARG A 25 -1.87 15.48 -14.26
CA ARG A 25 -2.19 14.97 -12.94
C ARG A 25 -3.48 14.14 -13.06
N SER A 26 -3.46 12.90 -12.57
CA SER A 26 -4.67 12.09 -12.44
C SER A 26 -5.38 12.51 -11.15
N PHE A 27 -6.51 13.18 -11.30
CA PHE A 27 -7.38 13.60 -10.20
C PHE A 27 -8.28 12.42 -9.81
N MET A 28 -8.41 12.11 -8.52
CA MET A 28 -9.36 11.09 -8.03
C MET A 28 -10.31 11.69 -7.00
N ASP A 29 -11.61 11.42 -7.13
CA ASP A 29 -12.58 11.76 -6.10
C ASP A 29 -12.27 10.98 -4.80
N LEU A 30 -12.38 11.65 -3.64
CA LEU A 30 -12.06 11.05 -2.34
C LEU A 30 -12.81 9.73 -2.11
N LYS A 31 -14.11 9.66 -2.45
CA LYS A 31 -14.91 8.44 -2.25
C LYS A 31 -14.43 7.30 -3.13
N ALA A 32 -14.06 7.59 -4.38
CA ALA A 32 -13.48 6.61 -5.29
C ALA A 32 -12.12 6.08 -4.79
N LEU A 33 -11.29 6.97 -4.23
CA LEU A 33 -10.01 6.58 -3.62
C LEU A 33 -10.23 5.70 -2.38
N LEU A 34 -11.15 6.08 -1.48
CA LEU A 34 -11.45 5.28 -0.30
C LEU A 34 -12.02 3.91 -0.64
N SER A 35 -12.87 3.81 -1.67
CA SER A 35 -13.34 2.52 -2.21
C SER A 35 -12.16 1.65 -2.63
N SER A 36 -11.23 2.24 -3.40
CA SER A 36 -10.05 1.53 -3.88
C SER A 36 -9.13 1.05 -2.74
N LEU A 37 -8.95 1.87 -1.69
CA LEU A 37 -8.18 1.49 -0.50
C LEU A 37 -8.87 0.34 0.26
N ASN A 38 -10.19 0.38 0.36
CA ASN A 38 -10.97 -0.70 0.99
C ASN A 38 -10.97 -1.99 0.15
N ASP A 39 -10.90 -1.89 -1.18
CA ASP A 39 -10.76 -3.05 -2.07
C ASP A 39 -9.38 -3.70 -1.93
N PHE A 40 -8.34 -2.89 -1.68
CA PHE A 40 -7.01 -3.41 -1.38
C PHE A 40 -6.98 -4.14 -0.04
N ALA A 41 -7.57 -3.57 1.01
CA ALA A 41 -7.70 -4.20 2.31
C ALA A 41 -8.97 -3.71 2.99
N SER A 42 -9.96 -4.60 3.10
CA SER A 42 -11.23 -4.25 3.71
C SER A 42 -11.03 -3.84 5.16
N LEU A 43 -11.65 -2.74 5.57
CA LEU A 43 -11.65 -2.31 6.98
C LEU A 43 -12.28 -3.36 7.91
N SER A 44 -13.08 -4.30 7.38
CA SER A 44 -13.59 -5.43 8.15
C SER A 44 -12.50 -6.37 8.68
N PHE A 45 -11.29 -6.32 8.11
CA PHE A 45 -10.14 -7.08 8.59
C PHE A 45 -9.55 -6.54 9.89
N ALA A 46 -9.83 -5.29 10.24
CA ALA A 46 -9.30 -4.67 11.44
C ALA A 46 -9.77 -5.39 12.71
N GLU A 47 -8.95 -5.31 13.74
CA GLU A 47 -9.32 -5.76 15.07
C GLU A 47 -10.44 -4.89 15.65
N SER A 48 -11.30 -5.48 16.48
CA SER A 48 -12.52 -4.82 16.97
C SER A 48 -12.26 -3.61 17.89
N TRP A 49 -11.05 -3.47 18.41
CA TRP A 49 -10.64 -2.36 19.27
C TRP A 49 -10.02 -1.19 18.49
N ASP A 50 -9.74 -1.38 17.20
CA ASP A 50 -8.97 -0.46 16.39
C ASP A 50 -9.85 0.65 15.79
N ASN A 51 -9.26 1.82 15.55
CA ASN A 51 -9.96 2.95 14.92
C ASN A 51 -9.40 3.19 13.51
N VAL A 52 -9.89 2.43 12.55
CA VAL A 52 -9.45 2.44 11.16
C VAL A 52 -10.42 3.19 10.23
N GLY A 53 -9.97 3.52 9.03
CA GLY A 53 -10.75 4.19 8.00
C GLY A 53 -10.45 5.67 7.88
N LEU A 54 -11.41 6.43 7.35
CA LEU A 54 -11.32 7.89 7.24
C LEU A 54 -11.60 8.53 8.61
N LEU A 55 -10.56 9.14 9.20
CA LEU A 55 -10.59 9.72 10.54
C LEU A 55 -10.89 11.23 10.52
N VAL A 56 -10.43 11.92 9.48
CA VAL A 56 -10.76 13.33 9.22
C VAL A 56 -11.21 13.43 7.78
N GLU A 57 -12.47 13.83 7.59
CA GLU A 57 -13.07 14.03 6.27
C GLU A 57 -13.09 15.53 5.93
N PRO A 58 -12.45 15.95 4.83
CA PRO A 58 -12.56 17.32 4.33
C PRO A 58 -13.92 17.55 3.67
N SER A 59 -14.43 18.78 3.69
CA SER A 59 -15.75 19.11 3.13
C SER A 59 -15.87 18.75 1.64
N PRO A 60 -16.95 18.05 1.22
CA PRO A 60 -17.17 17.71 -0.18
C PRO A 60 -17.56 18.93 -1.05
N PRO A 61 -17.32 18.88 -2.37
CA PRO A 61 -16.56 17.86 -3.08
C PRO A 61 -15.07 17.94 -2.75
N HIS A 62 -14.40 16.78 -2.69
CA HIS A 62 -12.98 16.69 -2.38
C HIS A 62 -12.25 15.82 -3.40
N THR A 63 -11.30 16.43 -4.09
CA THR A 63 -10.47 15.78 -5.11
C THR A 63 -9.08 15.58 -4.55
N VAL A 64 -8.57 14.36 -4.63
CA VAL A 64 -7.22 14.00 -4.19
C VAL A 64 -6.28 14.00 -5.38
N ASN A 65 -5.27 14.88 -5.34
CA ASN A 65 -4.17 14.98 -6.29
C ASN A 65 -2.89 14.42 -5.69
N THR A 66 -2.69 14.68 -4.40
CA THR A 66 -1.51 14.28 -3.66
C THR A 66 -1.94 13.42 -2.47
N LEU A 67 -1.60 12.13 -2.51
CA LEU A 67 -1.71 11.23 -1.38
C LEU A 67 -0.36 11.16 -0.66
N PHE A 68 -0.30 11.59 0.60
CA PHE A 68 0.90 11.52 1.43
C PHE A 68 0.86 10.27 2.30
N LEU A 69 1.93 9.48 2.31
CA LEU A 69 2.01 8.24 3.08
C LEU A 69 2.96 8.42 4.27
N THR A 70 2.54 8.00 5.46
CA THR A 70 3.39 7.97 6.65
C THR A 70 3.09 6.77 7.55
N ASN A 71 4.05 6.37 8.37
CA ASN A 71 3.81 5.42 9.45
C ASN A 71 3.08 6.08 10.63
N ASP A 72 3.64 7.19 11.10
CA ASP A 72 3.12 8.01 12.21
C ASP A 72 2.92 9.44 11.74
N LEU A 73 1.77 10.03 12.09
CA LEU A 73 1.50 11.45 11.84
C LEU A 73 1.85 12.26 13.09
N THR A 74 3.07 12.80 13.14
CA THR A 74 3.49 13.80 14.15
C THR A 74 3.25 15.22 13.63
N GLU A 75 3.45 16.24 14.47
CA GLU A 75 3.29 17.65 14.06
C GLU A 75 4.29 18.04 12.95
N GLU A 76 5.52 17.52 13.02
CA GLU A 76 6.55 17.75 12.01
C GLU A 76 6.20 17.07 10.68
N VAL A 77 5.62 15.86 10.73
CA VAL A 77 5.17 15.13 9.54
C VAL A 77 3.94 15.80 8.92
N MET A 78 3.04 16.36 9.75
CA MET A 78 1.93 17.17 9.25
C MET A 78 2.44 18.40 8.48
N GLU A 79 3.40 19.12 9.05
CA GLU A 79 4.01 20.27 8.39
C GLU A 79 4.65 19.86 7.04
N GLU A 80 5.37 18.74 6.99
CA GLU A 80 5.89 18.19 5.73
C GLU A 80 4.77 17.90 4.73
N ALA A 81 3.69 17.22 5.15
CA ALA A 81 2.56 16.88 4.28
C ALA A 81 1.89 18.13 3.70
N LEU A 82 1.72 19.19 4.51
CA LEU A 82 1.19 20.48 4.07
C LEU A 82 2.11 21.17 3.07
N GLN A 83 3.43 21.18 3.32
CA GLN A 83 4.42 21.72 2.38
C GLN A 83 4.41 20.98 1.04
N LYS A 84 4.16 19.66 1.05
CA LYS A 84 3.99 18.84 -0.16
C LYS A 84 2.61 18.97 -0.80
N LYS A 85 1.70 19.78 -0.25
CA LYS A 85 0.33 20.00 -0.73
C LYS A 85 -0.45 18.68 -0.81
N ALA A 86 -0.40 17.90 0.27
CA ALA A 86 -1.21 16.70 0.44
C ALA A 86 -2.70 17.07 0.46
N ASP A 87 -3.54 16.30 -0.25
CA ASP A 87 -5.00 16.41 -0.18
C ASP A 87 -5.59 15.32 0.73
N LEU A 88 -4.85 14.20 0.90
CA LEU A 88 -5.14 13.10 1.81
C LEU A 88 -3.83 12.59 2.40
N ILE A 89 -3.81 12.37 3.72
CA ILE A 89 -2.72 11.70 4.43
C ILE A 89 -3.19 10.27 4.77
N LEU A 90 -2.44 9.27 4.34
CA LEU A 90 -2.57 7.89 4.79
C LEU A 90 -1.51 7.65 5.89
N SER A 91 -1.96 7.61 7.14
CA SER A 91 -1.12 7.32 8.30
C SER A 91 -1.37 5.87 8.72
N TYR A 92 -0.33 5.03 8.74
CA TYR A 92 -0.49 3.64 9.13
C TYR A 92 -1.06 3.50 10.56
N HIS A 93 -0.52 4.23 11.53
CA HIS A 93 -1.10 4.33 12.88
C HIS A 93 -2.19 5.42 12.94
N PRO A 94 -3.35 5.16 13.59
CA PRO A 94 -4.42 6.14 13.73
C PRO A 94 -4.02 7.30 14.68
N PRO A 95 -3.89 8.56 14.21
CA PRO A 95 -3.63 9.68 15.11
C PRO A 95 -4.80 9.94 16.07
N ILE A 96 -6.03 9.65 15.63
CA ILE A 96 -7.23 9.62 16.48
C ILE A 96 -7.46 8.18 16.95
N PHE A 97 -6.71 7.72 17.96
CA PHE A 97 -6.87 6.35 18.48
C PHE A 97 -7.99 6.21 19.53
N ARG A 98 -8.35 7.32 20.18
CA ARG A 98 -9.44 7.39 21.17
C ARG A 98 -10.40 8.53 20.83
N PRO A 99 -11.70 8.42 21.17
CA PRO A 99 -12.65 9.50 20.95
C PRO A 99 -12.22 10.80 21.64
N MET A 100 -12.18 11.89 20.87
CA MET A 100 -11.93 13.23 21.40
C MET A 100 -13.26 13.88 21.81
N LYS A 101 -13.40 14.27 23.08
CA LYS A 101 -14.61 14.99 23.55
C LYS A 101 -14.64 16.45 23.12
N ARG A 102 -13.48 17.03 22.82
CA ARG A 102 -13.27 18.42 22.40
C ARG A 102 -12.09 18.45 21.43
N ILE A 103 -12.11 19.40 20.51
CA ILE A 103 -11.02 19.67 19.56
C ILE A 103 -10.58 21.12 19.81
N THR A 104 -9.44 21.28 20.46
CA THR A 104 -8.85 22.56 20.88
C THR A 104 -7.33 22.54 20.64
N TRP A 105 -6.66 23.67 20.77
CA TRP A 105 -5.21 23.75 20.52
C TRP A 105 -4.33 23.15 21.64
N LYS A 106 -4.92 22.38 22.57
CA LYS A 106 -4.27 21.92 23.82
C LYS A 106 -3.31 20.75 23.62
N THR A 107 -3.75 19.70 22.94
CA THR A 107 -2.95 18.48 22.76
C THR A 107 -2.49 18.36 21.32
N TRP A 108 -1.30 17.81 21.10
CA TRP A 108 -0.73 17.66 19.76
C TRP A 108 -1.66 16.89 18.81
N LYS A 109 -2.39 15.88 19.28
CA LYS A 109 -3.38 15.14 18.47
C LYS A 109 -4.57 16.01 18.06
N GLU A 110 -5.12 16.82 18.97
CA GLU A 110 -6.17 17.79 18.60
C GLU A 110 -5.61 18.81 17.61
N ARG A 111 -4.32 19.17 17.74
CA ARG A 111 -3.67 20.09 16.82
C ARG A 111 -3.56 19.55 15.40
N LEU A 112 -3.20 18.28 15.25
CA LEU A 112 -3.22 17.61 13.94
C LEU A 112 -4.59 17.66 13.28
N VAL A 113 -5.67 17.41 14.03
CA VAL A 113 -7.03 17.45 13.50
C VAL A 113 -7.40 18.86 13.05
N ILE A 114 -7.09 19.89 13.85
CA ILE A 114 -7.34 21.29 13.50
C ILE A 114 -6.56 21.67 12.24
N GLN A 115 -5.27 21.35 12.15
CA GLN A 115 -4.46 21.65 10.96
C GLN A 115 -5.01 20.96 9.71
N ALA A 116 -5.40 19.68 9.82
CA ALA A 116 -5.98 18.95 8.70
C ALA A 116 -7.28 19.62 8.21
N LEU A 117 -8.17 19.99 9.14
CA LEU A 117 -9.44 20.65 8.80
C LEU A 117 -9.23 22.04 8.19
N GLU A 118 -8.38 22.88 8.78
CA GLU A 118 -8.09 24.23 8.30
C GLU A 118 -7.45 24.23 6.91
N ASN A 119 -6.65 23.21 6.59
CA ASN A 119 -6.00 23.05 5.28
C ASN A 119 -6.78 22.15 4.31
N ARG A 120 -7.98 21.69 4.69
CA ARG A 120 -8.81 20.75 3.91
C ARG A 120 -8.08 19.46 3.49
N VAL A 121 -7.28 18.89 4.39
CA VAL A 121 -6.56 17.63 4.17
C VAL A 121 -7.29 16.50 4.88
N GLY A 122 -7.58 15.41 4.17
CA GLY A 122 -8.15 14.22 4.80
C GLY A 122 -7.10 13.42 5.57
N ILE A 123 -7.53 12.64 6.56
CA ILE A 123 -6.68 11.66 7.24
C ILE A 123 -7.35 10.30 7.19
N TYR A 124 -6.67 9.31 6.61
CA TYR A 124 -7.09 7.91 6.57
C TYR A 124 -6.06 7.02 7.27
N SER A 125 -6.52 6.00 8.00
CA SER A 125 -5.65 5.05 8.67
C SER A 125 -6.13 3.61 8.54
N PRO A 126 -5.36 2.69 7.92
CA PRO A 126 -5.78 1.31 7.78
C PRO A 126 -5.34 0.38 8.93
N HIS A 127 -4.20 0.67 9.58
CA HIS A 127 -3.62 -0.06 10.70
C HIS A 127 -3.80 -1.59 10.62
N THR A 128 -4.51 -2.21 11.58
CA THR A 128 -4.64 -3.67 11.67
C THR A 128 -5.37 -4.31 10.48
N ALA A 129 -6.17 -3.55 9.71
CA ALA A 129 -6.76 -4.06 8.47
C ALA A 129 -5.66 -4.39 7.43
N TYR A 130 -4.62 -3.56 7.35
CA TYR A 130 -3.48 -3.80 6.47
C TYR A 130 -2.56 -4.90 7.00
N ASP A 131 -2.51 -5.14 8.30
CA ASP A 131 -1.76 -6.27 8.86
C ASP A 131 -2.41 -7.61 8.53
N ALA A 132 -3.73 -7.65 8.60
CA ALA A 132 -4.53 -8.86 8.40
C ALA A 132 -4.83 -9.15 6.92
N ALA A 133 -4.64 -8.18 6.03
CA ALA A 133 -4.90 -8.36 4.60
C ALA A 133 -3.99 -9.46 4.00
N PRO A 134 -4.50 -10.31 3.07
CA PRO A 134 -3.70 -11.38 2.46
C PRO A 134 -2.46 -10.87 1.71
N GLN A 135 -2.51 -9.67 1.17
CA GLN A 135 -1.43 -8.93 0.51
C GLN A 135 -0.87 -7.79 1.39
N GLY A 136 -1.14 -7.85 2.69
CA GLY A 136 -0.83 -6.83 3.67
C GLY A 136 0.60 -6.85 4.19
N VAL A 137 0.83 -6.08 5.26
CA VAL A 137 2.15 -5.87 5.87
C VAL A 137 2.79 -7.20 6.28
N ASN A 138 2.03 -8.08 6.96
CA ASN A 138 2.55 -9.37 7.40
C ASN A 138 2.94 -10.28 6.23
N SER A 139 2.16 -10.29 5.16
CA SER A 139 2.49 -11.08 3.96
C SER A 139 3.70 -10.52 3.23
N TRP A 140 3.85 -9.19 3.15
CA TRP A 140 5.03 -8.55 2.58
C TRP A 140 6.29 -8.87 3.39
N LEU A 141 6.22 -8.80 4.72
CA LEU A 141 7.32 -9.18 5.61
C LEU A 141 7.69 -10.66 5.47
N ALA A 142 6.70 -11.55 5.39
CA ALA A 142 6.94 -12.99 5.23
C ALA A 142 7.66 -13.32 3.91
N LYS A 143 7.35 -12.60 2.81
CA LYS A 143 8.07 -12.75 1.53
C LYS A 143 9.57 -12.44 1.66
N GLY A 144 9.93 -11.50 2.54
CA GLY A 144 11.33 -11.15 2.82
C GLY A 144 12.15 -12.29 3.44
N LEU A 145 11.49 -13.32 3.99
CA LEU A 145 12.15 -14.51 4.56
C LEU A 145 12.44 -15.59 3.50
N GLY A 146 12.06 -15.37 2.23
CA GLY A 146 12.21 -16.33 1.15
C GLY A 146 11.05 -17.32 1.05
N ALA A 147 11.28 -18.44 0.34
CA ALA A 147 10.26 -19.46 0.10
C ALA A 147 9.91 -20.18 1.42
N CYS A 148 8.81 -19.76 2.03
CA CYS A 148 8.32 -20.32 3.28
C CYS A 148 6.80 -20.46 3.26
N THR A 149 6.26 -21.32 4.13
CA THR A 149 4.82 -21.35 4.40
C THR A 149 4.56 -20.48 5.62
N SER A 150 3.73 -19.45 5.46
CA SER A 150 3.30 -18.59 6.56
C SER A 150 1.81 -18.84 6.86
N ARG A 151 1.47 -18.83 8.14
CA ARG A 151 0.08 -18.93 8.60
C ARG A 151 -0.15 -17.90 9.70
N PRO A 152 -1.30 -17.21 9.73
CA PRO A 152 -1.62 -16.29 10.82
C PRO A 152 -1.65 -17.02 12.16
N ILE A 153 -1.04 -16.43 13.19
CA ILE A 153 -1.16 -16.90 14.59
C ILE A 153 -2.62 -16.78 15.04
N HIS A 154 -3.23 -15.62 14.74
CA HIS A 154 -4.64 -15.35 14.96
C HIS A 154 -5.31 -15.07 13.62
N PRO A 155 -6.08 -16.02 13.05
CA PRO A 155 -6.81 -15.77 11.82
C PRO A 155 -7.90 -14.72 12.05
N SER A 156 -7.97 -13.72 11.17
CA SER A 156 -9.07 -12.73 11.19
C SER A 156 -10.43 -13.45 11.16
N LYS A 157 -11.45 -12.90 11.81
CA LYS A 157 -12.82 -13.45 11.78
C LYS A 157 -13.65 -12.92 10.62
N ALA A 158 -13.19 -11.86 9.96
CA ALA A 158 -13.84 -11.30 8.80
C ALA A 158 -13.97 -12.35 7.70
N ALA A 159 -15.07 -12.26 6.94
CA ALA A 159 -15.18 -12.95 5.66
C ALA A 159 -13.95 -12.56 4.82
N SER A 160 -13.38 -13.52 4.07
CA SER A 160 -12.38 -13.21 3.06
C SER A 160 -12.90 -12.04 2.21
N CYS A 161 -12.02 -11.07 1.96
CA CYS A 161 -12.23 -9.80 1.25
C CYS A 161 -13.63 -9.61 0.64
N LEU A 162 -14.31 -8.51 1.01
CA LEU A 162 -15.59 -8.12 0.39
C LEU A 162 -15.50 -7.82 -1.11
N THR A 163 -14.31 -7.89 -1.71
CA THR A 163 -14.16 -7.82 -3.16
C THR A 163 -14.74 -9.09 -3.78
N GLU A 164 -15.68 -8.93 -4.71
CA GLU A 164 -16.22 -10.04 -5.50
C GLU A 164 -15.08 -10.78 -6.22
N GLY A 165 -14.96 -12.09 -5.98
CA GLY A 165 -13.96 -12.95 -6.63
C GLY A 165 -13.09 -13.73 -5.65
N THR A 166 -12.43 -14.77 -6.14
CA THR A 166 -11.52 -15.64 -5.39
C THR A 166 -10.05 -15.33 -5.69
N HIS A 167 -9.77 -14.51 -6.71
CA HIS A 167 -8.44 -14.14 -7.17
C HIS A 167 -8.35 -12.65 -7.51
N ARG A 168 -7.19 -12.05 -7.28
CA ARG A 168 -6.80 -10.74 -7.80
C ARG A 168 -5.75 -10.92 -8.88
N VAL A 169 -5.95 -10.27 -10.03
CA VAL A 169 -4.98 -10.25 -11.13
C VAL A 169 -4.54 -8.82 -11.34
N GLU A 170 -3.23 -8.59 -11.29
CA GLU A 170 -2.63 -7.28 -11.53
C GLU A 170 -1.67 -7.32 -12.70
N PHE A 171 -1.80 -6.39 -13.63
CA PHE A 171 -0.92 -6.29 -14.80
C PHE A 171 -0.80 -4.84 -15.27
N SER A 172 0.25 -4.54 -16.03
CA SER A 172 0.53 -3.18 -16.51
C SER A 172 0.30 -3.05 -18.01
N VAL A 173 -0.30 -1.93 -18.44
CA VAL A 173 -0.51 -1.56 -19.84
C VAL A 173 0.30 -0.28 -20.13
N SER A 174 1.22 -0.35 -21.09
CA SER A 174 2.12 0.78 -21.44
C SER A 174 1.53 1.76 -22.46
N HIS A 175 0.50 1.38 -23.22
CA HIS A 175 -0.08 2.24 -24.27
C HIS A 175 -1.55 2.57 -24.00
N THR A 176 -1.86 3.86 -23.94
CA THR A 176 -3.22 4.39 -23.68
C THR A 176 -4.24 3.95 -24.74
N GLN A 177 -3.80 3.70 -25.98
CA GLN A 177 -4.67 3.23 -27.08
C GLN A 177 -5.17 1.80 -26.88
N ASP A 178 -4.43 0.97 -26.12
CA ASP A 178 -4.80 -0.41 -25.84
C ASP A 178 -5.59 -0.54 -24.52
N LEU A 179 -5.45 0.44 -23.61
CA LEU A 179 -6.12 0.45 -22.31
C LEU A 179 -7.64 0.29 -22.42
N GLY A 180 -8.28 1.05 -23.32
CA GLY A 180 -9.73 0.99 -23.51
C GLY A 180 -10.21 -0.38 -24.03
N LYS A 181 -9.45 -0.99 -24.94
CA LYS A 181 -9.76 -2.32 -25.50
C LYS A 181 -9.57 -3.41 -24.45
N VAL A 182 -8.46 -3.34 -23.71
CA VAL A 182 -8.12 -4.29 -22.65
C VAL A 182 -9.16 -4.24 -21.52
N ILE A 183 -9.51 -3.06 -21.03
CA ILE A 183 -10.54 -2.90 -19.99
C ILE A 183 -11.88 -3.44 -20.49
N SER A 184 -12.28 -3.13 -21.74
CA SER A 184 -13.55 -3.59 -22.29
C SER A 184 -13.61 -5.11 -22.45
N ALA A 185 -12.52 -5.72 -22.92
CA ALA A 185 -12.42 -7.17 -23.05
C ALA A 185 -12.49 -7.88 -21.70
N VAL A 186 -11.75 -7.38 -20.71
CA VAL A 186 -11.70 -7.97 -19.36
C VAL A 186 -13.02 -7.76 -18.61
N LYS A 187 -13.67 -6.59 -18.73
CA LYS A 187 -15.01 -6.35 -18.16
C LYS A 187 -16.09 -7.20 -18.82
N GLY A 188 -15.87 -7.70 -20.03
CA GLY A 188 -16.77 -8.62 -20.72
C GLY A 188 -16.78 -10.03 -20.13
N ILE A 189 -15.80 -10.38 -19.29
CA ILE A 189 -15.72 -11.68 -18.62
C ILE A 189 -16.65 -11.66 -17.39
N ALA A 190 -17.60 -12.59 -17.34
CA ALA A 190 -18.55 -12.69 -16.24
C ALA A 190 -17.85 -13.00 -14.91
N GLY A 191 -18.19 -12.26 -13.85
CA GLY A 191 -17.59 -12.45 -12.53
C GLY A 191 -16.22 -11.78 -12.36
N VAL A 192 -15.94 -10.73 -13.16
CA VAL A 192 -14.78 -9.85 -13.00
C VAL A 192 -15.22 -8.47 -12.53
N SER A 193 -14.59 -7.96 -11.47
CA SER A 193 -14.66 -6.57 -11.03
C SER A 193 -13.31 -5.90 -11.30
N VAL A 194 -13.28 -4.84 -12.11
CA VAL A 194 -12.05 -4.18 -12.56
C VAL A 194 -11.87 -2.83 -11.87
N THR A 195 -10.70 -2.65 -11.25
CA THR A 195 -10.20 -1.38 -10.71
C THR A 195 -8.94 -0.98 -11.48
N SER A 196 -8.77 0.30 -11.80
CA SER A 196 -7.61 0.76 -12.57
C SER A 196 -6.87 1.88 -11.84
N PHE A 197 -5.55 1.80 -11.80
CA PHE A 197 -4.67 2.80 -11.20
C PHE A 197 -3.59 3.20 -12.20
N SER A 198 -3.34 4.50 -12.38
CA SER A 198 -2.21 4.97 -13.17
C SER A 198 -0.95 5.04 -12.30
N VAL A 199 0.14 4.39 -12.72
CA VAL A 199 1.43 4.42 -11.99
C VAL A 199 2.49 4.99 -12.92
N ARG A 200 3.02 6.17 -12.59
CA ARG A 200 4.15 6.74 -13.32
C ARG A 200 5.46 6.31 -12.65
N THR A 201 6.25 5.49 -13.33
CA THR A 201 7.66 5.27 -12.97
C THR A 201 8.53 6.21 -13.78
N GLU A 202 9.72 6.58 -13.29
CA GLU A 202 10.61 7.60 -13.89
C GLU A 202 10.89 7.43 -15.40
N ASP A 203 10.69 6.24 -15.98
CA ASP A 203 10.93 5.95 -17.39
C ASP A 203 9.70 5.65 -18.28
N GLU A 204 8.48 5.38 -17.76
CA GLU A 204 7.29 5.12 -18.61
C GLU A 204 5.95 5.40 -17.88
N ASP A 205 4.97 5.97 -18.62
CA ASP A 205 3.58 6.10 -18.19
C ASP A 205 2.85 4.73 -18.34
N GLN A 206 2.91 3.88 -17.31
CA GLN A 206 2.19 2.59 -17.30
C GLN A 206 0.89 2.70 -16.48
N THR A 207 -0.20 2.14 -17.01
CA THR A 207 -1.44 1.98 -16.24
C THR A 207 -1.48 0.58 -15.64
N ARG A 208 -1.50 0.48 -14.31
CA ARG A 208 -1.66 -0.80 -13.61
C ARG A 208 -3.14 -1.10 -13.42
N ILE A 209 -3.58 -2.20 -14.00
CA ILE A 209 -4.94 -2.70 -13.88
C ILE A 209 -4.95 -3.75 -12.77
N SER A 210 -5.88 -3.62 -11.82
CA SER A 210 -6.10 -4.58 -10.73
C SER A 210 -7.56 -5.03 -10.78
N LEU A 211 -7.78 -6.29 -11.12
CA LEU A 211 -9.12 -6.88 -11.19
C LEU A 211 -9.27 -7.98 -10.16
N ASN A 212 -10.47 -8.14 -9.62
CA ASN A 212 -10.87 -9.30 -8.84
C ASN A 212 -11.75 -10.20 -9.71
N CYS A 213 -11.55 -11.50 -9.64
CA CYS A 213 -12.25 -12.48 -10.46
C CYS A 213 -12.49 -13.81 -9.72
N THR A 214 -13.52 -14.56 -10.12
CA THR A 214 -13.74 -15.93 -9.63
C THR A 214 -12.69 -16.91 -10.18
N GLN A 215 -12.57 -18.10 -9.61
CA GLN A 215 -11.70 -19.16 -10.13
C GLN A 215 -12.04 -19.52 -11.59
N GLN A 216 -13.31 -19.50 -11.96
CA GLN A 216 -13.74 -19.73 -13.34
C GLN A 216 -13.27 -18.59 -14.27
N ALA A 217 -13.49 -17.35 -13.85
CA ALA A 217 -13.10 -16.16 -14.62
C ALA A 217 -11.58 -16.01 -14.72
N LEU A 218 -10.81 -16.47 -13.72
CA LEU A 218 -9.35 -16.42 -13.73
C LEU A 218 -8.77 -17.10 -14.97
N MET A 219 -9.29 -18.26 -15.35
CA MET A 219 -8.80 -18.99 -16.52
C MET A 219 -9.02 -18.20 -17.82
N GLU A 220 -10.16 -17.52 -17.94
CA GLU A 220 -10.48 -16.66 -19.09
C GLU A 220 -9.61 -15.40 -19.13
N VAL A 221 -9.38 -14.77 -17.97
CA VAL A 221 -8.50 -13.61 -17.83
C VAL A 221 -7.07 -13.99 -18.20
N VAL A 222 -6.55 -15.10 -17.67
CA VAL A 222 -5.20 -15.59 -17.98
C VAL A 222 -5.06 -15.94 -19.46
N ALA A 223 -6.05 -16.60 -20.05
CA ALA A 223 -6.07 -16.90 -21.47
C ALA A 223 -5.99 -15.62 -22.32
N PHE A 224 -6.78 -14.60 -21.98
CA PHE A 224 -6.74 -13.30 -22.65
C PHE A 224 -5.39 -12.61 -22.51
N LEU A 225 -4.82 -12.58 -21.30
CA LEU A 225 -3.51 -11.97 -21.05
C LEU A 225 -2.39 -12.72 -21.78
N SER A 226 -2.46 -14.05 -21.86
CA SER A 226 -1.46 -14.87 -22.55
C SER A 226 -1.38 -14.63 -24.06
N GLN A 227 -2.47 -14.14 -24.68
CA GLN A 227 -2.47 -13.73 -26.09
C GLN A 227 -1.67 -12.44 -26.32
N ASN A 228 -1.32 -11.71 -25.26
CA ASN A 228 -0.56 -10.47 -25.27
C ASN A 228 0.70 -10.62 -24.41
N THR A 229 1.78 -11.12 -24.99
CA THR A 229 3.04 -11.45 -24.28
C THR A 229 3.56 -10.32 -23.39
N GLN A 230 3.40 -9.06 -23.82
CA GLN A 230 3.80 -7.88 -23.04
C GLN A 230 2.99 -7.68 -21.75
N LEU A 231 1.69 -7.98 -21.77
CA LEU A 231 0.82 -7.89 -20.59
C LEU A 231 1.12 -9.04 -19.63
N TYR A 232 1.27 -10.24 -20.17
CA TYR A 232 1.45 -11.46 -19.38
C TYR A 232 2.76 -11.47 -18.58
N GLN A 233 3.87 -10.98 -19.16
CA GLN A 233 5.18 -10.96 -18.49
C GLN A 233 5.21 -10.15 -17.19
N LYS A 234 4.27 -9.21 -17.01
CA LYS A 234 4.16 -8.37 -15.81
C LYS A 234 2.86 -8.65 -15.02
N THR A 235 2.28 -9.83 -15.20
CA THR A 235 1.04 -10.23 -14.51
C THR A 235 1.37 -10.90 -13.17
N GLU A 236 0.75 -10.42 -12.10
CA GLU A 236 0.74 -11.05 -10.79
C GLU A 236 -0.67 -11.60 -10.50
N ILE A 237 -0.76 -12.87 -10.12
CA ILE A 237 -2.01 -13.53 -9.74
C ILE A 237 -1.93 -13.86 -8.26
N VAL A 238 -2.93 -13.43 -7.49
CA VAL A 238 -3.01 -13.62 -6.05
C VAL A 238 -4.32 -14.30 -5.72
N SER A 239 -4.28 -15.39 -4.95
CA SER A 239 -5.50 -15.98 -4.39
C SER A 239 -5.98 -15.16 -3.20
N LEU A 240 -7.26 -14.78 -3.22
CA LEU A 240 -7.95 -14.06 -2.14
C LEU A 240 -8.65 -15.03 -1.18
N GLU A 241 -8.67 -16.32 -1.50
CA GLU A 241 -9.27 -17.34 -0.66
C GLU A 241 -8.49 -17.53 0.63
N LYS A 242 -9.24 -17.65 1.72
CA LYS A 242 -8.69 -18.12 2.98
C LYS A 242 -8.47 -19.62 2.86
N SER A 243 -7.25 -20.09 3.12
CA SER A 243 -6.98 -21.54 3.15
C SER A 243 -8.03 -22.21 4.07
N PRO A 244 -8.71 -23.29 3.60
CA PRO A 244 -9.75 -23.93 4.39
C PRO A 244 -9.19 -24.27 5.76
N ARG A 245 -9.99 -24.06 6.82
CA ARG A 245 -9.69 -24.63 8.13
C ARG A 245 -9.48 -26.13 7.94
N SER A 246 -8.22 -26.58 7.86
CA SER A 246 -7.91 -27.99 7.94
C SER A 246 -8.21 -28.40 9.37
N LYS A 247 -9.40 -28.98 9.57
CA LYS A 247 -9.61 -29.90 10.67
C LYS A 247 -8.57 -31.02 10.47
N SER A 248 -7.79 -31.28 11.53
CA SER A 248 -6.73 -32.30 11.67
C SER A 248 -5.45 -32.14 10.82
N TRP A 249 -4.37 -31.71 11.49
CA TRP A 249 -3.20 -32.58 11.70
C TRP A 249 -2.42 -32.17 12.97
N PRO A 250 -1.91 -33.13 13.77
CA PRO A 250 -1.10 -32.83 14.94
C PRO A 250 0.37 -32.69 14.51
N CYS A 251 0.85 -31.46 14.40
CA CYS A 251 2.27 -31.18 14.55
C CYS A 251 2.40 -30.12 15.63
N ALA A 252 2.43 -30.59 16.87
CA ALA A 252 2.91 -29.82 17.99
C ALA A 252 4.43 -29.66 17.82
N LEU A 253 4.91 -28.42 17.71
CA LEU A 253 6.27 -28.08 18.12
C LEU A 253 6.14 -27.23 19.38
N VAL A 254 6.10 -27.91 20.52
CA VAL A 254 6.28 -27.30 21.83
C VAL A 254 7.78 -27.08 21.99
N LEU A 255 8.23 -25.83 21.99
CA LEU A 255 9.56 -25.48 22.50
C LEU A 255 9.38 -24.96 23.93
N GLY A 256 9.44 -25.88 24.89
CA GLY A 256 9.47 -25.57 26.32
C GLY A 256 10.80 -24.95 26.70
N ALA A 257 10.75 -23.91 27.54
CA ALA A 257 11.94 -23.30 28.14
C ALA A 257 12.32 -24.06 29.42
N GLU A 258 13.53 -24.60 29.49
CA GLU A 258 14.16 -25.00 30.76
C GLU A 258 14.94 -23.83 31.36
N SER A 259 14.60 -23.50 32.60
CA SER A 259 15.24 -22.47 33.42
C SER A 259 16.51 -23.02 34.06
N CYS A 260 17.66 -22.40 33.79
CA CYS A 260 18.88 -22.60 34.58
C CYS A 260 19.39 -21.25 35.12
N ARG A 261 19.46 -21.17 36.45
CA ARG A 261 19.91 -20.02 37.25
C ARG A 261 21.41 -19.75 37.05
N GLY A 262 21.76 -18.47 36.94
CA GLY A 262 22.94 -17.88 37.60
C GLY A 262 24.23 -17.76 36.78
N ARG A 263 24.51 -16.55 36.28
CA ARG A 263 25.77 -15.74 36.43
C ARG A 263 25.81 -14.63 35.36
N ARG A 264 26.15 -13.39 35.76
CA ARG A 264 26.72 -12.34 34.88
C ARG A 264 28.23 -12.62 34.68
N PRO A 265 28.99 -12.06 33.70
CA PRO A 265 28.75 -10.86 32.87
C PRO A 265 29.24 -10.94 31.37
N THR A 266 29.24 -9.77 30.72
CA THR A 266 29.97 -9.28 29.52
C THR A 266 29.38 -9.43 28.11
N PHE A 267 29.31 -8.25 27.46
CA PHE A 267 28.92 -7.96 26.08
C PHE A 267 29.76 -8.73 25.07
N THR A 268 29.13 -9.49 24.18
CA THR A 268 29.60 -9.79 22.82
C THR A 268 28.37 -10.14 21.96
N SER A 269 28.32 -9.59 20.75
CA SER A 269 27.20 -9.70 19.83
C SER A 269 27.05 -11.12 19.28
N GLN A 270 25.92 -11.76 19.60
CA GLN A 270 25.38 -12.85 18.80
C GLN A 270 23.85 -12.74 18.81
N VAL A 271 23.31 -12.23 17.71
CA VAL A 271 21.87 -12.13 17.47
C VAL A 271 21.34 -13.53 17.18
N ARG A 272 20.84 -14.22 18.21
CA ARG A 272 19.82 -15.25 18.06
C ARG A 272 18.48 -14.56 18.19
N CYS A 273 17.81 -14.38 17.05
CA CYS A 273 16.56 -13.64 16.95
C CYS A 273 15.37 -14.62 16.97
N PRO A 274 14.62 -14.76 18.07
CA PRO A 274 13.22 -15.11 17.99
C PRO A 274 12.49 -13.80 17.67
N ILE A 275 12.23 -13.56 16.38
CA ILE A 275 11.53 -12.35 15.95
C ILE A 275 10.05 -12.54 16.26
N THR A 276 9.67 -12.26 17.50
CA THR A 276 8.33 -11.78 17.83
C THR A 276 8.36 -10.27 17.57
N ILE A 277 7.96 -9.83 16.38
CA ILE A 277 7.71 -8.41 16.10
C ILE A 277 6.39 -8.06 16.78
N PHE A 278 6.50 -7.62 18.03
CA PHE A 278 5.47 -6.83 18.70
C PHE A 278 5.73 -5.37 18.33
N TRP A 279 5.03 -4.85 17.32
CA TRP A 279 4.94 -3.40 17.11
C TRP A 279 3.78 -2.86 17.96
N MET A 280 3.96 -2.88 19.27
CA MET A 280 3.23 -2.00 20.18
C MET A 280 4.24 -1.04 20.79
N LEU A 281 4.61 -0.01 20.03
CA LEU A 281 5.06 1.23 20.63
C LEU A 281 3.87 2.20 20.58
N LEU A 282 2.87 1.92 21.41
CA LEU A 282 1.96 2.97 21.85
C LEU A 282 2.85 4.05 22.51
N PRO A 283 2.75 5.33 22.10
CA PRO A 283 3.30 6.40 22.90
C PRO A 283 2.69 6.26 24.30
N ARG A 284 3.53 6.11 25.33
CA ARG A 284 3.08 6.36 26.69
C ARG A 284 2.74 7.85 26.75
N GLU A 285 1.45 8.16 26.73
CA GLU A 285 0.93 9.44 27.22
C GLU A 285 1.27 9.61 28.70
#